data_AF-A0A966NKB2-F1
#
_entry.id   AF-A0A966NKB2-F1
#
_cell.length_a   1.000
_cell.length_b   1.000
_cell.length_c   1.000
_cell.angle_alpha   90.00
_cell.angle_beta   90.00
_cell.angle_gamma   90.00
#
_symmetry.space_group_name_H-M   'P 1'
#
loop_
_entity.id
_entity.type
_entity.pdbx_description
1 polymer ?
#
loop_
_entity_poly.entity_id
_entity_poly.type
_entity_poly.pdbx_seq_one_letter_code
_entity_poly.pdbx_strand_id
1 'polypeptide(L)'
;MCGIIAVLSRPETRSVPVAADLLAQIEAVVTQWPLTGAALPSDEALVVMGKQMTAVDASLRGDAGLWLLAGNREFVAALGTALEQLQGRISVAEDALESSGALDAAVLEKRAGLLTVLRDAVWSIRMDRLRTAAAVDGLAGAGASRSALAAYLSIQQVFSGLDRLEVRGRDSAGVHVMVWGHGVSPDDARVRAMLGARHDDNLFTSGSVRITRAAWSFVYKAAAEIGELGDNTRVMRQAVVGDDLLRLLVSQQGARVAVLGHTRWASVGIISEPNAHPVNSEELESNADAAYLIAALNGDVDNHADLRARHELRLAQPITTDAKVIPALVSRRLAASTKDGS
;
A
#
# COMPACT_ATOMS: atom_id res chain seq x y z
N MET A 1 -7.77 -14.04 -12.43
CA MET A 1 -6.33 -14.15 -12.04
C MET A 1 -6.11 -13.34 -10.76
N CYS A 2 -5.65 -13.93 -9.68
CA CYS A 2 -5.45 -13.18 -8.43
C CYS A 2 -4.27 -12.18 -8.48
N GLY A 3 -4.12 -11.33 -7.46
CA GLY A 3 -3.00 -10.39 -7.30
C GLY A 3 -2.42 -10.42 -5.89
N ILE A 4 -1.09 -10.37 -5.75
CA ILE A 4 -0.37 -10.29 -4.46
C ILE A 4 0.48 -9.02 -4.46
N ILE A 5 0.47 -8.28 -3.35
CA ILE A 5 1.39 -7.18 -3.10
C ILE A 5 1.90 -7.24 -1.66
N ALA A 6 3.18 -6.99 -1.45
CA ALA A 6 3.77 -6.90 -0.13
C ALA A 6 4.62 -5.63 0.00
N VAL A 7 4.47 -4.92 1.11
CA VAL A 7 5.23 -3.72 1.45
C VAL A 7 5.85 -3.91 2.82
N LEU A 8 7.17 -3.80 2.90
CA LEU A 8 7.91 -3.82 4.15
C LEU A 8 8.39 -2.41 4.47
N SER A 9 7.91 -1.83 5.57
CA SER A 9 8.42 -0.53 6.02
C SER A 9 9.88 -0.65 6.45
N ARG A 10 10.68 0.33 6.06
CA ARG A 10 12.05 0.51 6.54
C ARG A 10 12.14 1.86 7.23
N PRO A 11 12.89 1.97 8.33
CA PRO A 11 13.10 3.27 8.97
C PRO A 11 13.70 4.24 7.96
N GLU A 12 13.02 5.37 7.78
CA GLU A 12 13.50 6.46 6.94
C GLU A 12 14.78 7.06 7.52
N THR A 13 15.72 7.34 6.62
CA THR A 13 17.05 7.88 6.96
C THR A 13 17.29 9.24 6.34
N ARG A 14 16.49 9.63 5.33
CA ARG A 14 16.57 10.97 4.73
C ARG A 14 15.98 12.02 5.66
N SER A 15 16.55 13.21 5.60
CA SER A 15 15.95 14.40 6.18
C SER A 15 14.63 14.74 5.48
N VAL A 16 13.71 15.33 6.24
CA VAL A 16 12.50 15.92 5.66
C VAL A 16 12.94 17.05 4.71
N PRO A 17 12.49 17.06 3.44
CA PRO A 17 12.84 18.14 2.51
C PRO A 17 12.29 19.49 3.01
N VAL A 18 12.95 20.58 2.63
CA VAL A 18 12.53 21.93 3.00
C VAL A 18 11.50 22.43 1.99
N ALA A 19 10.30 22.80 2.47
CA ALA A 19 9.19 23.26 1.63
C ALA A 19 9.60 24.42 0.69
N ALA A 20 10.27 25.43 1.24
CA ALA A 20 10.69 26.62 0.51
C ALA A 20 11.65 26.29 -0.65
N ASP A 21 12.59 25.38 -0.43
CA ASP A 21 13.55 24.96 -1.46
C ASP A 21 12.86 24.23 -2.62
N LEU A 22 11.86 23.40 -2.30
CA LEU A 22 11.08 22.70 -3.33
C LEU A 22 10.16 23.66 -4.10
N LEU A 23 9.50 24.59 -3.41
CA LEU A 23 8.67 25.60 -4.07
C LEU A 23 9.51 26.47 -5.00
N ALA A 24 10.66 26.96 -4.54
CA ALA A 24 11.55 27.77 -5.37
C ALA A 24 12.01 27.03 -6.64
N GLN A 25 12.28 25.72 -6.56
CA GLN A 25 12.63 24.91 -7.73
C GLN A 25 11.50 24.83 -8.74
N ILE A 26 10.26 24.60 -8.30
CA ILE A 26 9.11 24.46 -9.19
C ILE A 26 8.71 25.83 -9.76
N GLU A 27 8.74 26.89 -8.96
CA GLU A 27 8.49 28.26 -9.41
C GLU A 27 9.52 28.71 -10.45
N ALA A 28 10.78 28.26 -10.35
CA ALA A 28 11.78 28.52 -11.37
C ALA A 28 11.41 27.83 -12.70
N VAL A 29 10.97 26.57 -12.68
CA VAL A 29 10.48 25.85 -13.87
C VAL A 29 9.26 26.57 -14.47
N VAL A 30 8.32 26.98 -13.62
CA VAL A 30 7.12 27.72 -14.03
C VAL A 30 7.51 29.09 -14.64
N THR A 31 8.48 29.79 -14.08
CA THR A 31 8.87 31.12 -14.56
C THR A 31 9.62 31.04 -15.90
N GLN A 32 10.44 30.00 -16.10
CA GLN A 32 11.19 29.78 -17.34
C GLN A 32 10.30 29.44 -18.54
N TRP A 33 9.07 28.97 -18.31
CA TRP A 33 8.12 28.65 -19.36
C TRP A 33 6.82 29.45 -19.20
N PRO A 34 6.82 30.76 -19.50
CA PRO A 34 5.60 31.56 -19.40
C PRO A 34 4.53 31.07 -20.39
N LEU A 35 3.26 31.18 -20.00
CA LEU A 35 2.10 30.87 -20.86
C LEU A 35 2.05 31.75 -22.12
N THR A 36 2.66 32.93 -22.08
CA THR A 36 2.65 33.90 -23.17
C THR A 36 3.75 33.60 -24.19
N GLY A 37 3.37 32.96 -25.30
CA GLY A 37 4.25 32.67 -26.43
C GLY A 37 4.05 31.23 -26.89
N ALA A 38 3.61 31.02 -28.13
CA ALA A 38 3.35 29.70 -28.70
C ALA A 38 4.62 28.87 -28.98
N ALA A 39 5.79 29.38 -28.63
CA ALA A 39 7.06 28.69 -28.86
C ALA A 39 7.34 27.72 -27.71
N LEU A 40 7.54 26.44 -28.04
CA LEU A 40 8.08 25.46 -27.12
C LEU A 40 9.43 25.96 -26.55
N PRO A 41 9.76 25.65 -25.28
CA PRO A 41 11.09 25.86 -24.74
C PRO A 41 12.16 25.18 -25.60
N SER A 42 13.40 25.67 -25.54
CA SER A 42 14.51 25.00 -26.24
C SER A 42 14.72 23.58 -25.69
N ASP A 43 15.36 22.72 -26.48
CA ASP A 43 15.68 21.36 -26.06
C ASP A 43 16.51 21.36 -24.76
N GLU A 44 17.47 22.28 -24.62
CA GLU A 44 18.27 22.45 -23.39
C GLU A 44 17.40 22.85 -22.20
N ALA A 45 16.44 23.76 -22.41
CA ALA A 45 15.52 24.18 -21.36
C ALA A 45 14.64 23.02 -20.90
N LEU A 46 14.07 22.24 -21.83
CA LEU A 46 13.26 21.06 -21.50
C LEU A 46 14.06 20.01 -20.71
N VAL A 47 15.33 19.78 -21.07
CA VAL A 47 16.22 18.89 -20.31
C VAL A 47 16.42 19.39 -18.88
N VAL A 48 16.65 20.68 -18.69
CA VAL A 48 16.83 21.28 -17.35
C VAL A 48 15.55 21.18 -16.53
N MET A 49 14.41 21.55 -17.11
CA MET A 49 13.10 21.48 -16.45
C MET A 49 12.74 20.05 -16.05
N GLY A 50 12.92 19.08 -16.96
CA GLY A 50 12.66 17.66 -16.68
C GLY A 50 13.52 17.13 -15.53
N LYS A 51 14.82 17.50 -15.49
CA LYS A 51 15.72 17.14 -14.39
C LYS A 51 15.28 17.76 -13.06
N GLN A 52 14.93 19.04 -13.06
CA GLN A 52 14.45 19.74 -11.85
C GLN A 52 13.17 19.09 -11.31
N MET A 53 12.17 18.87 -12.15
CA MET A 53 10.91 18.25 -11.71
C MET A 53 11.09 16.79 -11.27
N THR A 54 12.01 16.05 -11.90
CA THR A 54 12.37 14.69 -11.46
C THR A 54 13.03 14.71 -10.07
N ALA A 55 13.87 15.70 -9.78
CA ALA A 55 14.50 15.86 -8.47
C ALA A 55 13.49 16.25 -7.37
N VAL A 56 12.51 17.08 -7.71
CA VAL A 56 11.37 17.40 -6.83
C VAL A 56 10.56 16.14 -6.52
N ASP A 57 10.17 15.34 -7.54
CA ASP A 57 9.47 14.06 -7.31
C ASP A 57 10.29 13.15 -6.38
N ALA A 58 11.59 12.98 -6.67
CA ALA A 58 12.48 12.14 -5.88
C ALA A 58 12.55 12.57 -4.41
N SER A 59 12.57 13.88 -4.15
CA SER A 59 12.60 14.44 -2.78
C SER A 59 11.32 14.11 -2.01
N LEU A 60 10.17 14.08 -2.69
CA LEU A 60 8.85 13.82 -2.12
C LEU A 60 8.51 12.32 -1.96
N ARG A 61 9.38 11.39 -2.39
CA ARG A 61 9.14 9.95 -2.20
C ARG A 61 9.22 9.55 -0.72
N GLY A 62 8.62 8.42 -0.38
CA GLY A 62 8.77 7.75 0.92
C GLY A 62 8.28 8.56 2.13
N ASP A 63 8.71 8.16 3.32
CA ASP A 63 8.24 8.75 4.58
C ASP A 63 8.68 10.21 4.71
N ALA A 64 9.91 10.56 4.31
CA ALA A 64 10.41 11.93 4.45
C ALA A 64 9.57 12.95 3.64
N GLY A 65 9.18 12.56 2.42
CA GLY A 65 8.29 13.37 1.60
C GLY A 65 6.87 13.42 2.14
N LEU A 66 6.35 12.28 2.63
CA LEU A 66 5.06 12.26 3.29
C LEU A 66 5.03 13.14 4.54
N TRP A 67 6.07 13.15 5.38
CA TRP A 67 6.14 13.99 6.58
C TRP A 67 6.18 15.48 6.24
N LEU A 68 6.70 15.86 5.08
CA LEU A 68 6.61 17.23 4.59
C LEU A 68 5.17 17.58 4.16
N LEU A 69 4.50 16.66 3.47
CA LEU A 69 3.16 16.85 2.92
C LEU A 69 2.08 16.83 4.02
N ALA A 70 2.22 15.92 4.99
CA ALA A 70 1.23 15.68 6.04
C ALA A 70 1.04 16.94 6.89
N GLY A 71 -0.20 17.43 6.94
CA GLY A 71 -0.56 18.63 7.69
C GLY A 71 -0.07 19.96 7.11
N ASN A 72 0.72 19.96 6.03
CA ASN A 72 1.26 21.17 5.41
C ASN A 72 0.37 21.66 4.25
N ARG A 73 -0.83 22.14 4.59
CA ARG A 73 -1.86 22.52 3.61
C ARG A 73 -1.42 23.64 2.66
N GLU A 74 -0.63 24.59 3.15
CA GLU A 74 -0.13 25.72 2.36
C GLU A 74 0.84 25.23 1.27
N PHE A 75 1.82 24.40 1.64
CA PHE A 75 2.75 23.81 0.68
C PHE A 75 2.02 22.93 -0.35
N VAL A 76 1.09 22.08 0.10
CA VAL A 76 0.30 21.22 -0.80
C VAL A 76 -0.52 22.03 -1.79
N ALA A 77 -1.14 23.14 -1.35
CA ALA A 77 -1.90 24.02 -2.22
C ALA A 77 -1.01 24.72 -3.25
N ALA A 78 0.10 25.32 -2.81
CA ALA A 78 1.06 25.99 -3.70
C ALA A 78 1.66 25.02 -4.73
N LEU A 79 2.05 23.82 -4.28
CA LEU A 79 2.52 22.74 -5.14
C LEU A 79 1.45 22.33 -6.16
N GLY A 80 0.20 22.16 -5.73
CA GLY A 80 -0.93 21.84 -6.62
C GLY A 80 -1.13 22.88 -7.72
N THR A 81 -1.15 24.17 -7.36
CA THR A 81 -1.29 25.28 -8.32
C THR A 81 -0.15 25.29 -9.34
N ALA A 82 1.09 25.09 -8.90
CA ALA A 82 2.24 25.08 -9.80
C ALA A 82 2.20 23.89 -10.78
N LEU A 83 1.81 22.70 -10.31
CA LEU A 83 1.65 21.52 -11.15
C LEU A 83 0.52 21.68 -12.18
N GLU A 84 -0.58 22.35 -11.82
CA GLU A 84 -1.68 22.64 -12.73
C GLU A 84 -1.24 23.59 -13.85
N GLN A 85 -0.48 24.64 -13.53
CA GLN A 85 0.10 25.53 -14.54
C GLN A 85 1.02 24.80 -15.49
N LEU A 86 1.90 23.93 -14.98
CA LEU A 86 2.80 23.12 -15.82
C LEU A 86 2.02 22.14 -16.70
N GLN A 87 1.00 21.48 -16.16
CA GLN A 87 0.16 20.56 -16.92
C GLN A 87 -0.51 21.27 -18.11
N GLY A 88 -1.07 22.48 -17.89
CA GLY A 88 -1.69 23.25 -18.96
C GLY A 88 -0.69 23.61 -20.07
N ARG A 89 0.54 23.98 -19.71
CA ARG A 89 1.61 24.31 -20.69
C ARG A 89 2.09 23.09 -21.46
N ILE A 90 2.23 21.96 -20.78
CA ILE A 90 2.58 20.68 -21.40
C ILE A 90 1.54 20.30 -22.44
N SER A 91 0.25 20.36 -22.10
CA SER A 91 -0.83 20.03 -23.04
C SER A 91 -0.82 20.94 -24.28
N VAL A 92 -0.67 22.26 -24.11
CA VAL A 92 -0.53 23.18 -25.26
C VAL A 92 0.69 22.86 -26.12
N ALA A 93 1.81 22.47 -25.51
CA ALA A 93 3.01 22.06 -26.25
C ALA A 93 2.85 20.73 -26.99
N GLU A 94 2.16 19.75 -26.40
CA GLU A 94 1.82 18.50 -27.07
C GLU A 94 0.97 18.77 -28.33
N ASP A 95 -0.09 19.58 -28.19
CA ASP A 95 -0.94 19.99 -29.34
C ASP A 95 -0.15 20.72 -30.44
N ALA A 96 0.79 21.59 -30.04
CA ALA A 96 1.65 22.32 -30.97
C ALA A 96 2.63 21.41 -31.72
N LEU A 97 3.16 20.36 -31.06
CA LEU A 97 4.02 19.37 -31.69
C LEU A 97 3.23 18.50 -32.68
N GLU A 98 2.03 18.05 -32.30
CA GLU A 98 1.17 17.22 -33.15
C GLU A 98 0.70 17.96 -34.42
N SER A 99 0.41 19.26 -34.29
CA SER A 99 -0.02 20.11 -35.42
C SER A 99 1.13 20.61 -36.30
N SER A 100 2.39 20.41 -35.88
CA SER A 100 3.56 20.90 -36.61
C SER A 100 3.93 20.00 -37.79
N GLY A 101 3.23 20.16 -38.92
CA GLY A 101 3.50 19.43 -40.17
C GLY A 101 4.81 19.77 -40.89
N ALA A 102 5.65 20.65 -40.34
CA ALA A 102 6.87 21.16 -40.97
C ALA A 102 8.18 20.72 -40.27
N LEU A 103 8.11 19.97 -39.17
CA LEU A 103 9.30 19.47 -38.47
C LEU A 103 9.76 18.14 -39.06
N ASP A 104 11.07 17.94 -39.13
CA ASP A 104 11.66 16.63 -39.39
C ASP A 104 11.24 15.63 -38.29
N ALA A 105 11.00 14.38 -38.68
CA ALA A 105 10.48 13.35 -37.78
C ALA A 105 11.42 13.11 -36.58
N ALA A 106 12.74 13.14 -36.80
CA ALA A 106 13.72 12.95 -35.72
C ALA A 106 13.70 14.12 -34.72
N VAL A 107 13.47 15.36 -35.19
CA VAL A 107 13.35 16.54 -34.33
C VAL A 107 12.07 16.47 -33.50
N LEU A 108 10.96 16.06 -34.13
CA LEU A 108 9.67 15.88 -33.46
C LEU A 108 9.77 14.82 -32.35
N GLU A 109 10.31 13.65 -32.66
CA GLU A 109 10.48 12.54 -31.70
C GLU A 109 11.36 12.95 -30.52
N LYS A 110 12.48 13.62 -30.78
CA LYS A 110 13.38 14.13 -29.72
C LYS A 110 12.62 15.07 -28.78
N ARG A 111 11.90 16.05 -29.32
CA ARG A 111 11.16 17.04 -28.51
C ARG A 111 10.02 16.42 -27.72
N ALA A 112 9.27 15.51 -28.33
CA ALA A 112 8.20 14.76 -27.65
C ALA A 112 8.76 13.92 -26.48
N GLY A 113 9.93 13.29 -26.67
CA GLY A 113 10.63 12.58 -25.61
C GLY A 113 11.05 13.48 -24.44
N LEU A 114 11.59 14.66 -24.72
CA LEU A 114 11.95 15.63 -23.68
C LEU A 114 10.73 16.13 -22.89
N LEU A 115 9.62 16.40 -23.59
CA LEU A 115 8.37 16.84 -22.97
C LEU A 115 7.75 15.73 -22.10
N THR A 116 7.87 14.47 -22.55
CA THR A 116 7.40 13.29 -21.80
C THR A 116 8.07 13.19 -20.43
N VAL A 117 9.39 13.44 -20.32
CA VAL A 117 10.09 13.41 -19.02
C VAL A 117 9.48 14.42 -18.03
N LEU A 118 9.18 15.63 -18.49
CA LEU A 118 8.56 16.66 -17.66
C LEU A 118 7.13 16.28 -17.28
N ARG A 119 6.33 15.78 -18.24
CA ARG A 119 4.97 15.30 -18.01
C ARG A 119 4.93 14.18 -16.98
N ASP A 120 5.81 13.19 -17.11
CA ASP A 120 5.86 12.05 -16.21
C ASP A 120 6.22 12.48 -14.78
N ALA A 121 7.12 13.46 -14.62
CA ALA A 121 7.43 14.04 -13.31
C ALA A 121 6.23 14.79 -12.71
N VAL A 122 5.56 15.64 -13.47
CA VAL A 122 4.34 16.37 -13.03
C VAL A 122 3.25 15.38 -12.63
N TRP A 123 3.02 14.36 -13.46
CA TRP A 123 2.04 13.31 -13.21
C TRP A 123 2.38 12.52 -11.94
N SER A 124 3.66 12.12 -11.77
CA SER A 124 4.12 11.38 -10.60
C SER A 124 3.92 12.16 -9.30
N ILE A 125 4.25 13.44 -9.28
CA ILE A 125 4.05 14.29 -8.10
C ILE A 125 2.55 14.37 -7.76
N ARG A 126 1.70 14.59 -8.76
CA ARG A 126 0.26 14.71 -8.55
C ARG A 126 -0.40 13.39 -8.13
N MET A 127 -0.15 12.31 -8.85
CA MET A 127 -0.89 11.05 -8.73
C MET A 127 -0.28 10.08 -7.71
N ASP A 128 1.02 10.17 -7.46
CA ASP A 128 1.73 9.25 -6.57
C ASP A 128 2.25 9.91 -5.29
N ARG A 129 2.41 11.24 -5.24
CA ARG A 129 2.80 11.96 -4.01
C ARG A 129 1.60 12.63 -3.36
N LEU A 130 1.00 13.63 -4.01
CA LEU A 130 -0.10 14.40 -3.43
C LEU A 130 -1.33 13.54 -3.13
N ARG A 131 -1.77 12.73 -4.10
CA ARG A 131 -2.91 11.83 -3.89
C ARG A 131 -2.64 10.81 -2.78
N THR A 132 -1.43 10.27 -2.70
CA THR A 132 -1.04 9.31 -1.65
C THR A 132 -1.03 9.99 -0.29
N ALA A 133 -0.47 11.20 -0.17
CA ALA A 133 -0.46 11.95 1.07
C ALA A 133 -1.89 12.26 1.55
N ALA A 134 -2.77 12.70 0.66
CA ALA A 134 -4.18 12.93 1.00
C ALA A 134 -4.90 11.64 1.46
N ALA A 135 -4.62 10.51 0.82
CA ALA A 135 -5.19 9.22 1.24
C ALA A 135 -4.63 8.76 2.61
N VAL A 136 -3.34 8.96 2.86
CA VAL A 136 -2.72 8.67 4.15
C VAL A 136 -3.28 9.56 5.25
N ASP A 137 -3.47 10.87 4.99
CA ASP A 137 -4.11 11.78 5.94
C ASP A 137 -5.54 11.31 6.29
N GLY A 138 -6.29 10.81 5.30
CA GLY A 138 -7.62 10.22 5.51
C GLY A 138 -7.61 8.93 6.37
N LEU A 139 -6.54 8.14 6.30
CA LEU A 139 -6.38 6.92 7.12
C LEU A 139 -5.88 7.24 8.54
N ALA A 140 -4.85 8.09 8.63
CA ALA A 140 -4.13 8.37 9.86
C ALA A 140 -4.89 9.36 10.77
N GLY A 141 -5.61 10.31 10.17
CA GLY A 141 -6.28 11.39 10.87
C GLY A 141 -5.35 12.55 11.23
N ALA A 142 -5.94 13.64 11.72
CA ALA A 142 -5.21 14.85 12.07
C ALA A 142 -4.26 14.62 13.26
N GLY A 143 -3.05 15.17 13.20
CA GLY A 143 -2.07 15.10 14.28
C GLY A 143 -1.41 13.72 14.45
N ALA A 144 -1.53 12.83 13.47
CA ALA A 144 -0.88 11.52 13.48
C ALA A 144 0.63 11.62 13.68
N SER A 145 1.20 10.69 14.47
CA SER A 145 2.65 10.64 14.68
C SER A 145 3.39 10.25 13.40
N ARG A 146 4.69 10.54 13.32
CA ARG A 146 5.53 10.10 12.18
C ARG A 146 5.48 8.59 11.95
N SER A 147 5.42 7.82 13.04
CA SER A 147 5.32 6.36 12.99
C SER A 147 3.98 5.91 12.40
N ALA A 148 2.88 6.56 12.78
CA ALA A 148 1.56 6.30 12.22
C ALA A 148 1.51 6.66 10.74
N LEU A 149 2.02 7.83 10.34
CA LEU A 149 2.08 8.24 8.94
C LEU A 149 2.85 7.24 8.07
N ALA A 150 4.01 6.75 8.53
CA ALA A 150 4.80 5.74 7.82
C ALA A 150 4.07 4.39 7.71
N ALA A 151 3.37 3.98 8.78
CA ALA A 151 2.56 2.76 8.77
C ALA A 151 1.40 2.86 7.78
N TYR A 152 0.64 3.96 7.83
CA TYR A 152 -0.48 4.19 6.92
C TYR A 152 -0.03 4.44 5.48
N LEU A 153 1.19 4.94 5.23
CA LEU A 153 1.79 4.95 3.89
C LEU A 153 1.94 3.55 3.32
N SER A 154 2.49 2.62 4.11
CA SER A 154 2.66 1.22 3.70
C SER A 154 1.31 0.55 3.43
N ILE A 155 0.32 0.79 4.29
CA ILE A 155 -1.06 0.30 4.12
C ILE A 155 -1.69 0.90 2.86
N GLN A 156 -1.56 2.21 2.63
CA GLN A 156 -2.08 2.91 1.46
C GLN A 156 -1.47 2.39 0.16
N GLN A 157 -0.16 2.12 0.15
CA GLN A 157 0.52 1.55 -1.01
C GLN A 157 -0.03 0.17 -1.35
N VAL A 158 -0.26 -0.68 -0.35
CA VAL A 158 -0.91 -1.97 -0.55
C VAL A 158 -2.32 -1.78 -1.12
N PHE A 159 -3.15 -0.93 -0.52
CA PHE A 159 -4.50 -0.70 -1.06
C PHE A 159 -4.48 -0.14 -2.48
N SER A 160 -3.60 0.82 -2.78
CA SER A 160 -3.42 1.34 -4.15
C SER A 160 -2.97 0.26 -5.14
N GLY A 161 -2.21 -0.74 -4.67
CA GLY A 161 -1.91 -1.94 -5.45
C GLY A 161 -3.15 -2.80 -5.68
N LEU A 162 -3.92 -3.06 -4.63
CA LEU A 162 -5.17 -3.84 -4.72
C LEU A 162 -6.20 -3.16 -5.64
N ASP A 163 -6.36 -1.84 -5.56
CA ASP A 163 -7.26 -1.06 -6.43
C ASP A 163 -6.96 -1.32 -7.93
N ARG A 164 -5.69 -1.56 -8.28
CA ARG A 164 -5.25 -1.89 -9.65
C ARG A 164 -5.35 -3.38 -9.96
N LEU A 165 -5.29 -4.25 -8.96
CA LEU A 165 -5.31 -5.72 -9.09
C LEU A 165 -6.72 -6.31 -9.00
N GLU A 166 -7.71 -5.56 -8.53
CA GLU A 166 -9.09 -6.01 -8.36
C GLU A 166 -9.76 -6.36 -9.69
N VAL A 167 -9.35 -5.72 -10.81
CA VAL A 167 -9.76 -6.13 -12.17
C VAL A 167 -9.46 -7.61 -12.45
N ARG A 168 -8.47 -8.21 -11.77
CA ARG A 168 -8.07 -9.58 -12.01
C ARG A 168 -8.75 -10.58 -11.05
N GLY A 169 -9.16 -10.15 -9.86
CA GLY A 169 -9.85 -10.96 -8.86
C GLY A 169 -10.69 -10.08 -7.93
N ARG A 170 -12.01 -10.24 -7.96
CA ARG A 170 -12.95 -9.33 -7.28
C ARG A 170 -13.80 -10.01 -6.20
N ASP A 171 -13.88 -11.33 -6.20
CA ASP A 171 -14.79 -12.05 -5.30
C ASP A 171 -14.48 -11.78 -3.82
N SER A 172 -13.20 -11.59 -3.51
CA SER A 172 -12.77 -11.15 -2.19
C SER A 172 -11.39 -10.53 -2.22
N ALA A 173 -11.04 -9.81 -1.17
CA ALA A 173 -9.69 -9.30 -0.96
C ALA A 173 -9.36 -9.27 0.53
N GLY A 174 -8.07 -9.18 0.84
CA GLY A 174 -7.61 -9.03 2.20
C GLY A 174 -6.31 -8.25 2.30
N VAL A 175 -6.16 -7.56 3.43
CA VAL A 175 -4.92 -6.88 3.84
C VAL A 175 -4.56 -7.36 5.23
N HIS A 176 -3.36 -7.91 5.35
CA HIS A 176 -2.72 -8.24 6.61
C HIS A 176 -1.71 -7.16 6.98
N VAL A 177 -1.73 -6.71 8.23
CA VAL A 177 -0.79 -5.73 8.78
C VAL A 177 -0.11 -6.35 9.99
N MET A 178 1.19 -6.63 9.87
CA MET A 178 2.04 -7.01 10.98
C MET A 178 2.67 -5.75 11.59
N VAL A 179 2.55 -5.54 12.89
CA VAL A 179 3.09 -4.38 13.61
C VAL A 179 4.07 -4.85 14.70
N TRP A 180 5.26 -4.28 14.76
CA TRP A 180 6.25 -4.55 15.81
C TRP A 180 6.93 -3.27 16.29
N GLY A 181 7.68 -3.35 17.38
CA GLY A 181 8.41 -2.19 17.93
C GLY A 181 7.52 -1.14 18.60
N HIS A 182 6.24 -1.44 18.82
CA HIS A 182 5.26 -0.50 19.39
C HIS A 182 5.29 -0.45 20.94
N GLY A 183 5.84 -1.46 21.63
CA GLY A 183 5.97 -1.46 23.09
C GLY A 183 4.66 -1.53 23.90
N VAL A 184 3.51 -1.66 23.24
CA VAL A 184 2.20 -1.83 23.89
C VAL A 184 2.10 -3.20 24.53
N SER A 185 1.73 -3.24 25.81
CA SER A 185 1.48 -4.48 26.54
C SER A 185 0.07 -5.02 26.26
N PRO A 186 -0.09 -6.33 26.00
CA PRO A 186 -1.41 -6.95 25.86
C PRO A 186 -2.20 -7.00 27.17
N ASP A 187 -1.55 -6.86 28.32
CA ASP A 187 -2.19 -6.97 29.65
C ASP A 187 -2.89 -5.68 30.10
N ASP A 188 -2.60 -4.55 29.44
CA ASP A 188 -3.23 -3.26 29.72
C ASP A 188 -4.76 -3.40 29.56
N ALA A 189 -5.51 -2.91 30.56
CA ALA A 189 -6.97 -3.06 30.60
C ALA A 189 -7.67 -2.43 29.38
N ARG A 190 -7.17 -1.29 28.89
CA ARG A 190 -7.70 -0.63 27.68
C ARG A 190 -7.41 -1.48 26.45
N VAL A 191 -6.21 -2.03 26.36
CA VAL A 191 -5.78 -2.87 25.24
C VAL A 191 -6.59 -4.17 25.20
N ARG A 192 -6.81 -4.82 26.35
CA ARG A 192 -7.66 -6.01 26.47
C ARG A 192 -9.10 -5.73 26.02
N ALA A 193 -9.66 -4.58 26.38
CA ALA A 193 -10.98 -4.18 25.92
C ALA A 193 -11.06 -4.02 24.39
N MET A 194 -10.01 -3.48 23.77
CA MET A 194 -9.92 -3.28 22.32
C MET A 194 -9.61 -4.57 21.54
N LEU A 195 -8.89 -5.51 22.16
CA LEU A 195 -8.68 -6.86 21.63
C LEU A 195 -9.99 -7.65 21.63
N GLY A 196 -10.69 -7.70 22.77
CA GLY A 196 -11.94 -8.44 22.90
C GLY A 196 -11.87 -9.85 22.30
N ALA A 197 -12.95 -10.27 21.63
CA ALA A 197 -13.03 -11.57 20.95
C ALA A 197 -12.23 -11.64 19.63
N ARG A 198 -11.59 -10.54 19.19
CA ARG A 198 -10.81 -10.50 17.94
C ARG A 198 -9.59 -11.42 17.99
N HIS A 199 -9.12 -11.71 19.21
CA HIS A 199 -7.99 -12.59 19.43
C HIS A 199 -8.32 -14.07 19.19
N ASP A 200 -9.56 -14.48 19.51
CA ASP A 200 -10.00 -15.88 19.56
C ASP A 200 -10.82 -16.29 18.32
N ASP A 201 -10.86 -15.47 17.28
CA ASP A 201 -11.61 -15.74 16.05
C ASP A 201 -10.93 -16.83 15.20
N ASN A 202 -11.36 -18.09 15.38
CA ASN A 202 -10.87 -19.25 14.63
C ASN A 202 -11.09 -19.17 13.11
N LEU A 203 -11.90 -18.24 12.61
CA LEU A 203 -12.14 -18.05 11.18
C LEU A 203 -11.18 -17.05 10.53
N PHE A 204 -10.43 -16.28 11.33
CA PHE A 204 -9.49 -15.26 10.86
C PHE A 204 -10.14 -14.29 9.85
N THR A 205 -11.33 -13.80 10.24
CA THR A 205 -12.17 -12.86 9.48
C THR A 205 -11.73 -11.41 9.67
N SER A 206 -12.41 -10.47 9.00
CA SER A 206 -12.05 -9.06 9.07
C SER A 206 -12.05 -8.55 10.51
N GLY A 207 -10.98 -7.86 10.89
CA GLY A 207 -10.76 -7.38 12.25
C GLY A 207 -10.03 -8.36 13.18
N SER A 208 -9.78 -9.61 12.78
CA SER A 208 -9.00 -10.56 13.61
C SER A 208 -7.63 -10.01 14.01
N VAL A 209 -7.20 -10.32 15.24
CA VAL A 209 -5.89 -9.93 15.78
C VAL A 209 -5.14 -11.14 16.34
N ARG A 210 -3.86 -11.29 16.02
CA ARG A 210 -2.98 -12.30 16.63
C ARG A 210 -1.75 -11.67 17.22
N ILE A 211 -1.39 -12.12 18.42
CA ILE A 211 -0.25 -11.60 19.15
C ILE A 211 0.80 -12.70 19.14
N THR A 212 1.97 -12.38 18.60
CA THR A 212 3.15 -13.25 18.64
C THR A 212 4.20 -12.61 19.54
N ARG A 213 5.27 -13.35 19.85
CA ARG A 213 6.39 -12.83 20.64
C ARG A 213 7.06 -11.60 20.02
N ALA A 214 7.01 -11.46 18.69
CA ALA A 214 7.74 -10.42 17.97
C ALA A 214 6.84 -9.31 17.40
N ALA A 215 5.57 -9.60 17.12
CA ALA A 215 4.68 -8.71 16.40
C ALA A 215 3.20 -9.01 16.64
N TRP A 216 2.37 -8.02 16.41
CA TRP A 216 0.92 -8.11 16.40
C TRP A 216 0.42 -8.12 14.96
N SER A 217 -0.51 -9.02 14.65
CA SER A 217 -1.01 -9.32 13.31
C SER A 217 -2.47 -8.91 13.22
N PHE A 218 -2.79 -7.95 12.37
CA PHE A 218 -4.15 -7.53 12.07
C PHE A 218 -4.53 -8.02 10.68
N VAL A 219 -5.79 -8.38 10.46
CA VAL A 219 -6.28 -8.69 9.11
C VAL A 219 -7.61 -7.98 8.85
N TYR A 220 -7.75 -7.43 7.66
CA TYR A 220 -8.96 -6.80 7.15
C TYR A 220 -9.34 -7.52 5.88
N LYS A 221 -10.57 -7.99 5.78
CA LYS A 221 -11.05 -8.79 4.66
C LYS A 221 -12.39 -8.25 4.19
N ALA A 222 -12.65 -8.47 2.92
CA ALA A 222 -13.95 -8.26 2.30
C ALA A 222 -14.20 -9.40 1.32
N ALA A 223 -15.45 -9.85 1.24
CA ALA A 223 -15.89 -10.84 0.27
C ALA A 223 -17.32 -10.50 -0.17
N ALA A 224 -17.54 -10.50 -1.47
CA ALA A 224 -18.83 -10.22 -2.06
C ALA A 224 -18.98 -11.02 -3.37
N GLU A 225 -20.03 -11.82 -3.48
CA GLU A 225 -20.33 -12.56 -4.72
C GLU A 225 -20.70 -11.62 -5.87
N ILE A 226 -21.28 -10.47 -5.54
CA ILE A 226 -21.70 -9.43 -6.48
C ILE A 226 -21.25 -8.08 -5.91
N GLY A 227 -20.54 -7.29 -6.71
CA GLY A 227 -20.04 -5.97 -6.33
C GLY A 227 -19.41 -5.23 -7.51
N GLU A 228 -19.03 -3.97 -7.27
CA GLU A 228 -18.35 -3.11 -8.23
C GLU A 228 -16.84 -3.04 -7.97
N LEU A 229 -16.08 -2.54 -8.94
CA LEU A 229 -14.64 -2.36 -8.77
C LEU A 229 -14.37 -1.28 -7.71
N GLY A 230 -13.55 -1.59 -6.72
CA GLY A 230 -13.24 -0.73 -5.57
C GLY A 230 -14.04 -1.05 -4.31
N ASP A 231 -15.05 -1.93 -4.36
CA ASP A 231 -15.89 -2.21 -3.19
C ASP A 231 -15.12 -2.89 -2.06
N ASN A 232 -14.28 -3.89 -2.38
CA ASN A 232 -13.53 -4.61 -1.36
C ASN A 232 -12.54 -3.68 -0.64
N THR A 233 -11.78 -2.89 -1.42
CA THR A 233 -10.80 -1.98 -0.83
C THR A 233 -11.49 -0.86 -0.05
N ARG A 234 -12.66 -0.37 -0.49
CA ARG A 234 -13.48 0.59 0.26
C ARG A 234 -13.89 0.02 1.63
N VAL A 235 -14.41 -1.21 1.70
CA VAL A 235 -14.78 -1.87 2.96
C VAL A 235 -13.57 -2.03 3.88
N MET A 236 -12.46 -2.55 3.35
CA MET A 236 -11.25 -2.74 4.16
C MET A 236 -10.63 -1.42 4.64
N ARG A 237 -10.67 -0.36 3.84
CA ARG A 237 -10.24 1.00 4.24
C ARG A 237 -11.07 1.52 5.40
N GLN A 238 -12.40 1.34 5.35
CA GLN A 238 -13.29 1.72 6.46
C GLN A 238 -12.96 0.95 7.74
N ALA A 239 -12.69 -0.36 7.63
CA ALA A 239 -12.28 -1.18 8.77
C ALA A 239 -10.94 -0.71 9.38
N VAL A 240 -9.94 -0.38 8.54
CA VAL A 240 -8.66 0.18 8.99
C VAL A 240 -8.85 1.54 9.70
N VAL A 241 -9.70 2.42 9.16
CA VAL A 241 -10.00 3.73 9.78
C VAL A 241 -10.72 3.56 11.12
N GLY A 242 -11.60 2.57 11.25
CA GLY A 242 -12.34 2.29 12.48
C GLY A 242 -11.55 1.54 13.56
N ASP A 243 -10.32 1.08 13.28
CA ASP A 243 -9.57 0.24 14.21
C ASP A 243 -8.68 1.04 15.15
N ASP A 244 -9.22 1.34 16.33
CA ASP A 244 -8.49 2.06 17.37
C ASP A 244 -7.28 1.29 17.90
N LEU A 245 -7.27 -0.05 17.83
CA LEU A 245 -6.14 -0.85 18.31
C LEU A 245 -4.97 -0.75 17.36
N LEU A 246 -5.23 -0.88 16.06
CA LEU A 246 -4.21 -0.61 15.05
C LEU A 246 -3.66 0.80 15.22
N ARG A 247 -4.55 1.81 15.32
CA ARG A 247 -4.17 3.22 15.52
C ARG A 247 -3.29 3.41 16.75
N LEU A 248 -3.64 2.80 17.89
CA LEU A 248 -2.84 2.86 19.11
C LEU A 248 -1.43 2.33 18.88
N LEU A 249 -1.30 1.15 18.26
CA LEU A 249 -0.01 0.50 18.04
C LEU A 249 0.88 1.27 17.07
N VAL A 250 0.36 1.66 15.91
CA VAL A 250 1.16 2.36 14.88
C VAL A 250 1.55 3.77 15.31
N SER A 251 0.84 4.36 16.27
CA SER A 251 1.16 5.68 16.82
C SER A 251 2.38 5.69 17.72
N GLN A 252 2.78 4.54 18.28
CA GLN A 252 3.90 4.44 19.21
C GLN A 252 5.24 4.72 18.52
N GLN A 253 6.15 5.35 19.25
CA GLN A 253 7.50 5.60 18.74
C GLN A 253 8.20 4.26 18.48
N GLY A 254 8.73 4.10 17.26
CA GLY A 254 9.44 2.89 16.86
C GLY A 254 8.55 1.79 16.27
N ALA A 255 7.23 2.01 16.21
CA ALA A 255 6.32 1.10 15.55
C ALA A 255 6.65 0.97 14.06
N ARG A 256 6.72 -0.27 13.57
CA ARG A 256 6.99 -0.60 12.18
C ARG A 256 5.97 -1.60 11.69
N VAL A 257 5.74 -1.59 10.37
CA VAL A 257 4.78 -2.48 9.73
C VAL A 257 5.33 -3.26 8.55
N ALA A 258 4.75 -4.43 8.34
CA ALA A 258 4.83 -5.18 7.09
C ALA A 258 3.39 -5.49 6.68
N VAL A 259 3.08 -5.21 5.42
CA VAL A 259 1.72 -5.29 4.91
C VAL A 259 1.69 -6.24 3.73
N LEU A 260 0.78 -7.23 3.77
CA LEU A 260 0.53 -8.16 2.69
C LEU A 260 -0.92 -7.99 2.23
N GLY A 261 -1.11 -7.68 0.95
CA GLY A 261 -2.42 -7.59 0.32
C GLY A 261 -2.63 -8.69 -0.72
N HIS A 262 -3.88 -9.12 -0.86
CA HIS A 262 -4.31 -10.05 -1.91
C HIS A 262 -5.68 -9.70 -2.47
N THR A 263 -5.84 -9.87 -3.77
CA THR A 263 -7.16 -9.93 -4.44
C THR A 263 -7.40 -11.33 -4.97
N ARG A 264 -8.59 -11.88 -4.70
CA ARG A 264 -8.94 -13.28 -4.97
C ARG A 264 -10.06 -13.38 -6.01
N TRP A 265 -9.81 -14.19 -7.03
CA TRP A 265 -10.82 -14.83 -7.85
C TRP A 265 -10.97 -16.26 -7.32
N ALA A 266 -12.13 -16.64 -6.79
CA ALA A 266 -12.33 -17.89 -6.09
C ALA A 266 -12.39 -19.08 -7.09
N SER A 267 -11.32 -19.88 -7.12
CA SER A 267 -11.24 -21.17 -7.82
C SER A 267 -11.64 -22.34 -6.91
N VAL A 268 -11.02 -22.41 -5.72
CA VAL A 268 -11.26 -23.44 -4.71
C VAL A 268 -11.69 -22.81 -3.38
N GLY A 269 -12.86 -23.23 -2.88
CA GLY A 269 -13.49 -22.72 -1.66
C GLY A 269 -14.40 -21.53 -1.90
N ILE A 270 -15.47 -21.43 -1.10
CA ILE A 270 -16.56 -20.45 -1.29
C ILE A 270 -16.07 -19.00 -1.17
N ILE A 271 -16.85 -18.06 -1.73
CA ILE A 271 -16.61 -16.62 -1.60
C ILE A 271 -17.04 -16.18 -0.19
N SER A 272 -16.07 -15.94 0.69
CA SER A 272 -16.31 -15.50 2.07
C SER A 272 -15.02 -15.00 2.73
N GLU A 273 -15.12 -14.21 3.78
CA GLU A 273 -13.94 -13.69 4.50
C GLU A 273 -12.99 -14.78 5.03
N PRO A 274 -13.44 -15.91 5.60
CA PRO A 274 -12.54 -16.98 6.05
C PRO A 274 -11.68 -17.55 4.91
N ASN A 275 -12.16 -17.44 3.66
CA ASN A 275 -11.50 -17.95 2.46
C ASN A 275 -10.75 -16.87 1.68
N ALA A 276 -10.97 -15.60 2.01
CA ALA A 276 -10.19 -14.49 1.47
C ALA A 276 -8.76 -14.54 2.05
N HIS A 277 -7.77 -14.33 1.19
CA HIS A 277 -6.37 -14.30 1.60
C HIS A 277 -6.01 -12.87 2.06
N PRO A 278 -5.02 -12.70 2.96
CA PRO A 278 -4.15 -13.75 3.50
C PRO A 278 -4.82 -14.70 4.52
N VAL A 279 -4.39 -15.95 4.52
CA VAL A 279 -4.76 -17.00 5.49
C VAL A 279 -3.60 -17.21 6.48
N ASN A 280 -3.90 -17.58 7.73
CA ASN A 280 -2.87 -17.83 8.76
C ASN A 280 -2.55 -19.33 8.94
N SER A 281 -1.56 -19.67 9.76
CA SER A 281 -1.14 -21.06 10.03
C SER A 281 -1.98 -21.80 11.06
N GLU A 282 -2.91 -21.14 11.75
CA GLU A 282 -3.61 -21.72 12.89
C GLU A 282 -4.52 -22.88 12.50
N GLU A 283 -4.57 -23.86 13.38
CA GLU A 283 -5.52 -24.97 13.36
C GLU A 283 -6.38 -24.90 14.63
N LEU A 284 -7.57 -25.49 14.60
CA LEU A 284 -8.35 -25.74 15.80
C LEU A 284 -7.52 -26.57 16.78
N GLU A 285 -7.58 -26.21 18.06
CA GLU A 285 -6.85 -26.89 19.13
C GLU A 285 -5.32 -26.88 18.94
N SER A 286 -4.79 -25.94 18.14
CA SER A 286 -3.34 -25.82 17.91
C SER A 286 -2.60 -25.30 19.15
N ASN A 287 -1.33 -25.69 19.26
CA ASN A 287 -0.45 -25.22 20.33
C ASN A 287 -0.11 -23.74 20.13
N ALA A 288 -0.28 -22.94 21.18
CA ALA A 288 0.05 -21.51 21.23
C ALA A 288 1.54 -21.21 20.89
N ASP A 289 2.44 -22.18 21.04
CA ASP A 289 3.88 -22.02 20.73
C ASP A 289 4.26 -22.32 19.27
N ALA A 290 3.30 -22.69 18.40
CA ALA A 290 3.59 -22.93 16.99
C ALA A 290 3.99 -21.65 16.24
N ALA A 291 4.82 -21.79 15.21
CA ALA A 291 5.24 -20.66 14.39
C ALA A 291 4.02 -20.02 13.70
N TYR A 292 3.79 -18.73 13.95
CA TYR A 292 2.71 -18.00 13.31
C TYR A 292 3.12 -17.54 11.91
N LEU A 293 2.41 -18.00 10.88
CA LEU A 293 2.68 -17.70 9.48
C LEU A 293 1.42 -17.19 8.80
N ILE A 294 1.62 -16.33 7.80
CA ILE A 294 0.59 -15.82 6.92
C ILE A 294 0.96 -16.18 5.49
N ALA A 295 -0.03 -16.55 4.67
CA ALA A 295 0.17 -16.87 3.26
C ALA A 295 -0.94 -16.28 2.38
N ALA A 296 -0.59 -15.96 1.15
CA ALA A 296 -1.51 -15.68 0.06
C ALA A 296 -1.05 -16.46 -1.18
N LEU A 297 -1.99 -16.91 -2.01
CA LEU A 297 -1.70 -17.76 -3.16
C LEU A 297 -2.35 -17.20 -4.43
N ASN A 298 -1.57 -17.20 -5.52
CA ASN A 298 -2.08 -17.05 -6.87
C ASN A 298 -1.91 -18.40 -7.59
N GLY A 299 -3.00 -19.14 -7.74
CA GLY A 299 -3.01 -20.51 -8.24
C GLY A 299 -3.75 -21.43 -7.28
N ASP A 300 -3.68 -22.73 -7.56
CA ASP A 300 -4.37 -23.78 -6.81
C ASP A 300 -3.36 -24.82 -6.28
N VAL A 301 -3.65 -25.38 -5.11
CA VAL A 301 -2.98 -26.58 -4.58
C VAL A 301 -3.87 -27.78 -4.87
N ASP A 302 -3.63 -28.45 -6.01
CA ASP A 302 -4.48 -29.53 -6.51
C ASP A 302 -4.69 -30.66 -5.50
N ASN A 303 -3.64 -31.02 -4.73
CA ASN A 303 -3.68 -32.08 -3.74
C ASN A 303 -4.01 -31.61 -2.31
N HIS A 304 -4.60 -30.42 -2.12
CA HIS A 304 -4.88 -29.86 -0.79
C HIS A 304 -5.77 -30.77 0.07
N ALA A 305 -6.76 -31.45 -0.53
CA ALA A 305 -7.64 -32.37 0.19
C ALA A 305 -6.84 -33.57 0.74
N ASP A 306 -5.96 -34.15 -0.08
CA ASP A 306 -5.08 -35.23 0.35
C ASP A 306 -4.10 -34.77 1.41
N LEU A 307 -3.54 -33.55 1.28
CA LEU A 307 -2.65 -32.97 2.29
C LEU A 307 -3.37 -32.78 3.62
N ARG A 308 -4.62 -32.27 3.59
CA ARG A 308 -5.47 -32.12 4.77
C ARG A 308 -5.72 -33.48 5.45
N ALA A 309 -6.03 -34.51 4.67
CA ALA A 309 -6.27 -35.86 5.19
C ALA A 309 -5.00 -36.52 5.72
N ARG A 310 -3.92 -36.56 4.92
CA ARG A 310 -2.64 -37.20 5.27
C ARG A 310 -1.98 -36.60 6.52
N HIS A 311 -2.16 -35.31 6.74
CA HIS A 311 -1.61 -34.62 7.90
C HIS A 311 -2.66 -34.36 9.00
N GLU A 312 -3.89 -34.86 8.84
CA GLU A 312 -4.97 -34.69 9.82
C GLU A 312 -5.17 -33.21 10.25
N LEU A 313 -5.13 -32.28 9.28
CA LEU A 313 -5.24 -30.86 9.59
C LEU A 313 -6.63 -30.52 10.15
N ARG A 314 -6.64 -29.85 11.31
CA ARG A 314 -7.86 -29.47 12.04
C ARG A 314 -8.25 -28.04 11.69
N LEU A 315 -8.90 -27.85 10.53
CA LEU A 315 -9.32 -26.52 10.07
C LEU A 315 -10.79 -26.25 10.42
N ALA A 316 -11.11 -25.02 10.81
CA ALA A 316 -12.49 -24.59 11.01
C ALA A 316 -13.31 -24.80 9.72
N GLN A 317 -14.50 -25.40 9.85
CA GLN A 317 -15.30 -25.86 8.70
C GLN A 317 -15.55 -24.79 7.62
N PRO A 318 -15.84 -23.51 7.95
CA PRO A 318 -16.04 -22.49 6.93
C PRO A 318 -14.79 -22.18 6.08
N ILE A 319 -13.59 -22.58 6.52
CA ILE A 319 -12.35 -22.46 5.75
C ILE A 319 -12.26 -23.65 4.79
N THR A 320 -12.48 -23.34 3.52
CA THR A 320 -12.56 -24.28 2.39
C THR A 320 -11.54 -24.00 1.29
N THR A 321 -10.77 -22.91 1.38
CA THR A 321 -9.67 -22.61 0.46
C THR A 321 -8.53 -23.59 0.66
N ASP A 322 -8.04 -24.10 -0.47
CA ASP A 322 -6.83 -24.88 -0.61
C ASP A 322 -5.59 -24.21 0.00
N ALA A 323 -5.44 -22.89 -0.15
CA ALA A 323 -4.27 -22.14 0.30
C ALA A 323 -3.99 -22.27 1.81
N LYS A 324 -5.01 -22.60 2.63
CA LYS A 324 -4.86 -22.76 4.09
C LYS A 324 -3.89 -23.88 4.47
N VAL A 325 -3.73 -24.90 3.62
CA VAL A 325 -2.79 -26.00 3.91
C VAL A 325 -1.34 -25.53 3.91
N ILE A 326 -1.01 -24.46 3.16
CA ILE A 326 0.36 -23.94 3.03
C ILE A 326 0.90 -23.45 4.39
N PRO A 327 0.35 -22.40 5.02
CA PRO A 327 0.90 -21.89 6.27
C PRO A 327 0.76 -22.88 7.43
N ALA A 328 -0.29 -23.71 7.45
CA ALA A 328 -0.49 -24.73 8.49
C ALA A 328 0.62 -25.80 8.46
N LEU A 329 0.91 -26.37 7.29
CA LEU A 329 1.94 -27.40 7.15
C LEU A 329 3.35 -26.85 7.33
N VAL A 330 3.63 -25.64 6.85
CA VAL A 330 4.94 -25.00 7.08
C VAL A 330 5.16 -24.76 8.57
N SER A 331 4.14 -24.30 9.30
CA SER A 331 4.23 -24.10 10.76
C SER A 331 4.54 -25.41 11.49
N ARG A 332 3.84 -26.51 11.16
CA ARG A 332 4.12 -27.84 11.72
C ARG A 332 5.56 -28.29 11.46
N ARG A 333 6.08 -28.07 10.25
CA ARG A 333 7.47 -28.44 9.89
C ARG A 333 8.50 -27.65 10.68
N LEU A 334 8.30 -26.35 10.86
CA LEU A 334 9.16 -25.52 11.69
C LEU A 334 9.16 -25.98 13.15
N ALA A 335 7.98 -26.32 13.69
CA ALA A 335 7.88 -26.85 15.04
C ALA A 335 8.62 -28.18 15.22
N ALA A 336 8.57 -29.08 14.22
CA ALA A 336 9.31 -30.34 14.23
C ALA A 336 10.83 -30.13 14.17
N SER A 337 11.33 -29.27 13.27
CA SER A 337 12.76 -28.99 13.15
C SER A 337 13.38 -28.34 14.39
N THR A 338 12.57 -27.65 15.20
CA THR A 338 13.04 -27.04 16.45
C THR A 338 13.24 -28.07 17.56
N LYS A 339 12.56 -29.24 17.49
CA LYS A 339 12.67 -30.32 18.48
C LYS A 339 13.84 -31.27 18.19
N ASP A 340 14.21 -31.46 16.94
CA ASP A 340 15.30 -32.36 16.54
C ASP A 340 16.71 -31.73 16.70
N GLY A 341 16.79 -30.43 17.03
CA GLY A 341 18.02 -29.66 17.19
C GLY A 341 18.35 -29.20 18.62
N SER A 342 17.56 -29.64 19.61
CA SER A 342 17.76 -29.39 21.06
C SER A 342 18.09 -30.67 21.80
#